data_AF-A0A434TAY2-F1
#
_entry.id   AF-A0A434TAY2-F1
#
_cell.length_a   1.000
_cell.length_b   1.000
_cell.length_c   1.000
_cell.angle_alpha   90.00
_cell.angle_beta   90.00
_cell.angle_gamma   90.00
#
_symmetry.space_group_name_H-M   'P 1'
#
loop_
_entity.id
_entity.type
_entity.pdbx_description
1 polymer ?
#
loop_
_entity_poly.entity_id
_entity_poly.type
_entity_poly.pdbx_seq_one_letter_code
_entity_poly.pdbx_strand_id
1 'polypeptide(L)'
;MHSTSHSKTSIGGISRERIAMLRDTEAEVFRKARPKSEAKAGNGLPGFFGGVPMHWMNDWPTPFPILVDSARGATITDIDGNRLDDFCLGDTGSMFGHSPPPVARAIRRQSGRGLTYM
;
A
#
# COMPACT_ATOMS: atom_id res chain seq x y z
N MET A 1 37.71 30.18 -19.14
CA MET A 1 36.29 30.09 -19.57
C MET A 1 35.57 29.18 -18.59
N HIS A 2 34.94 29.76 -17.57
CA HIS A 2 34.16 29.00 -16.60
C HIS A 2 32.86 28.55 -17.26
N SER A 3 32.83 27.28 -17.69
CA SER A 3 31.57 26.63 -18.07
C SER A 3 30.75 26.46 -16.80
N THR A 4 29.63 27.16 -16.76
CA THR A 4 28.65 27.17 -15.68
C THR A 4 28.21 25.74 -15.37
N SER A 5 28.58 25.29 -14.17
CA SER A 5 28.08 24.06 -13.56
C SER A 5 26.55 24.08 -13.65
N HIS A 6 25.99 23.18 -14.45
CA HIS A 6 24.56 22.97 -14.46
C HIS A 6 24.21 22.51 -13.05
N SER A 7 23.60 23.39 -12.27
CA SER A 7 22.92 23.02 -11.03
C SER A 7 21.82 22.03 -11.41
N LYS A 8 22.19 20.76 -11.55
CA LYS A 8 21.28 19.65 -11.74
C LYS A 8 20.55 19.53 -10.41
N THR A 9 19.35 20.11 -10.34
CA THR A 9 18.51 20.06 -9.15
C THR A 9 18.42 18.61 -8.68
N SER A 10 18.97 18.33 -7.50
CA SER A 10 19.05 17.00 -6.91
C SER A 10 18.24 16.95 -5.62
N ILE A 11 17.75 15.77 -5.27
CA ILE A 11 17.07 15.48 -4.01
C ILE A 11 17.86 14.37 -3.34
N GLY A 12 18.38 14.60 -2.13
CA GLY A 12 19.20 13.62 -1.42
C GLY A 12 20.43 13.13 -2.20
N GLY A 13 21.01 13.98 -3.07
CA GLY A 13 22.15 13.61 -3.92
C GLY A 13 21.81 12.86 -5.22
N ILE A 14 20.52 12.63 -5.51
CA ILE A 14 20.05 11.97 -6.74
C ILE A 14 19.44 13.03 -7.69
N SER A 15 19.76 12.98 -8.98
CA SER A 15 19.16 13.90 -9.95
C SER A 15 17.65 13.69 -10.05
N ARG A 16 16.88 14.79 -10.17
CA ARG A 16 15.42 14.71 -10.31
C ARG A 16 14.97 13.92 -11.54
N GLU A 17 15.71 14.02 -12.64
CA GLU A 17 15.45 13.25 -13.87
C GLU A 17 15.55 11.74 -13.61
N ARG A 18 16.58 11.29 -12.88
CA ARG A 18 16.74 9.87 -12.54
C ARG A 18 15.62 9.38 -11.62
N ILE A 19 15.17 10.21 -10.68
CA ILE A 19 14.03 9.90 -9.80
C ILE A 19 12.76 9.73 -10.65
N ALA A 20 12.49 10.65 -11.58
CA ALA A 20 11.32 10.57 -12.45
C ALA A 20 11.35 9.31 -13.34
N MET A 21 12.49 9.04 -13.97
CA MET A 21 12.68 7.82 -14.79
C MET A 21 12.43 6.54 -13.99
N LEU A 22 12.97 6.45 -12.77
CA LEU A 22 12.77 5.28 -11.92
C LEU A 22 11.29 5.14 -11.53
N ARG A 23 10.65 6.23 -11.09
CA ARG A 23 9.22 6.22 -10.74
C ARG A 23 8.36 5.71 -11.90
N ASP A 24 8.59 6.21 -13.11
CA ASP A 24 7.78 5.84 -14.28
C ASP A 24 8.05 4.37 -14.67
N THR A 25 9.31 3.92 -14.58
CA THR A 25 9.69 2.51 -14.81
C THR A 25 9.02 1.56 -13.81
N GLU A 26 9.11 1.86 -12.51
CA GLU A 26 8.52 1.04 -11.45
C GLU A 26 6.99 1.08 -11.45
N ALA A 27 6.39 2.20 -11.85
CA ALA A 27 4.94 2.29 -12.06
C ALA A 27 4.46 1.30 -13.12
N GLU A 28 5.17 1.17 -14.24
CA GLU A 28 4.83 0.19 -15.28
C GLU A 28 5.01 -1.26 -14.81
N VAL A 29 6.06 -1.54 -14.04
CA VAL A 29 6.27 -2.86 -13.42
C VAL A 29 5.10 -3.18 -12.47
N PHE A 30 4.69 -2.21 -11.66
CA PHE A 30 3.58 -2.36 -10.72
C PHE A 30 2.25 -2.67 -11.42
N ARG A 31 1.90 -1.92 -12.49
CA ARG A 31 0.69 -2.16 -13.28
C ARG A 31 0.66 -3.59 -13.85
N LYS A 32 1.78 -4.00 -14.48
CA LYS A 32 1.91 -5.34 -15.08
C LYS A 32 1.73 -6.47 -14.07
N ALA A 33 2.20 -6.28 -12.84
CA ALA A 33 2.06 -7.27 -11.78
C ALA A 33 0.66 -7.31 -11.12
N ARG A 34 -0.18 -6.29 -11.33
CA ARG A 34 -1.46 -6.12 -10.62
C ARG A 34 -2.66 -5.73 -11.50
N PRO A 35 -2.93 -6.46 -12.58
CA PRO A 35 -4.02 -6.11 -13.51
C PRO A 35 -5.42 -6.15 -12.88
N LYS A 36 -5.68 -7.04 -11.91
CA LYS A 36 -7.00 -7.12 -11.24
C LYS A 36 -7.20 -5.96 -10.28
N SER A 37 -6.15 -5.55 -9.56
CA SER A 37 -6.20 -4.38 -8.69
C SER A 37 -6.41 -3.10 -9.51
N GLU A 38 -5.72 -2.95 -10.64
CA GLU A 38 -5.92 -1.82 -11.57
C GLU A 38 -7.37 -1.77 -12.07
N ALA A 39 -7.90 -2.91 -12.53
CA ALA A 39 -9.26 -2.98 -13.04
C ALA A 39 -10.32 -2.59 -11.99
N LYS A 40 -10.08 -2.86 -10.71
CA LYS A 40 -11.04 -2.59 -9.62
C LYS A 40 -10.88 -1.21 -8.98
N ALA A 41 -9.66 -0.73 -8.83
CA ALA A 41 -9.35 0.46 -8.03
C ALA A 41 -8.53 1.53 -8.78
N GLY A 42 -8.13 1.29 -10.04
CA GLY A 42 -7.32 2.23 -10.83
C GLY A 42 -8.00 3.58 -11.06
N ASN A 43 -9.34 3.60 -11.13
CA ASN A 43 -10.14 4.81 -11.21
C ASN A 43 -10.77 5.22 -9.87
N GLY A 44 -10.28 4.65 -8.76
CA GLY A 44 -10.88 4.78 -7.43
C GLY A 44 -12.09 3.88 -7.22
N LEU A 45 -12.37 3.56 -5.95
CA LEU A 45 -13.54 2.79 -5.55
C LEU A 45 -14.79 3.70 -5.51
N PRO A 46 -15.91 3.29 -6.15
CA PRO A 46 -17.13 4.08 -6.17
C PRO A 46 -17.71 4.26 -4.76
N GLY A 47 -18.26 5.44 -4.49
CA GLY A 47 -18.87 5.77 -3.19
C GLY A 47 -17.89 6.29 -2.13
N PHE A 48 -16.59 6.28 -2.41
CA PHE A 48 -15.58 6.86 -1.53
C PHE A 48 -15.04 8.19 -2.07
N PHE A 49 -14.99 9.20 -1.21
CA PHE A 49 -14.32 10.45 -1.54
C PHE A 49 -12.83 10.20 -1.76
N GLY A 50 -12.31 10.58 -2.94
CA GLY A 50 -10.93 10.28 -3.33
C GLY A 50 -10.66 8.82 -3.68
N GLY A 51 -11.70 7.99 -3.88
CA GLY A 51 -11.57 6.62 -4.39
C GLY A 51 -11.08 5.58 -3.37
N VAL A 52 -10.95 5.94 -2.08
CA VAL A 52 -10.48 5.06 -1.01
C VAL A 52 -11.23 5.32 0.31
N PRO A 53 -11.42 4.32 1.18
CA PRO A 53 -12.12 4.51 2.46
C PRO A 53 -11.48 5.51 3.41
N MET A 54 -10.15 5.64 3.35
CA MET A 54 -9.38 6.55 4.18
C MET A 54 -8.40 7.31 3.29
N HIS A 55 -8.44 8.64 3.33
CA HIS A 55 -7.66 9.51 2.43
C HIS A 55 -6.16 9.22 2.43
N TRP A 56 -5.58 8.84 3.57
CA TRP A 56 -4.16 8.46 3.70
C TRP A 56 -3.74 7.27 2.83
N MET A 57 -4.70 6.50 2.27
CA MET A 57 -4.39 5.38 1.37
C MET A 57 -3.88 5.88 0.02
N ASN A 58 -4.17 7.13 -0.34
CA ASN A 58 -3.65 7.78 -1.55
C ASN A 58 -2.24 8.33 -1.38
N ASP A 59 -1.68 8.35 -0.16
CA ASP A 59 -0.31 8.81 0.08
C ASP A 59 0.74 7.74 -0.30
N TRP A 60 0.29 6.52 -0.58
CA TRP A 60 1.16 5.46 -1.10
C TRP A 60 1.66 5.82 -2.51
N PRO A 61 2.97 5.68 -2.80
CA PRO A 61 3.55 6.12 -4.06
C PRO A 61 3.25 5.19 -5.25
N THR A 62 2.28 4.28 -5.11
CA THR A 62 1.90 3.32 -6.13
C THR A 62 0.86 3.91 -7.09
N PRO A 63 0.82 3.48 -8.37
CA PRO A 63 -0.16 3.96 -9.34
C PRO A 63 -1.63 3.88 -8.91
N PHE A 64 -1.97 2.88 -8.10
CA PHE A 64 -3.27 2.66 -7.47
C PHE A 64 -3.08 1.82 -6.19
N PRO A 65 -4.08 1.76 -5.28
CA PRO A 65 -3.97 0.98 -4.05
C PRO A 65 -3.80 -0.52 -4.31
N ILE A 66 -2.97 -1.19 -3.50
CA ILE A 66 -2.92 -2.66 -3.48
C ILE A 66 -4.21 -3.16 -2.81
N LEU A 67 -4.97 -3.99 -3.52
CA LEU A 67 -6.12 -4.66 -2.93
C LEU A 67 -5.68 -5.98 -2.31
N VAL A 68 -5.76 -6.06 -0.98
CA VAL A 68 -5.33 -7.23 -0.20
C VAL A 68 -6.43 -8.30 -0.20
N ASP A 69 -6.06 -9.55 -0.50
CA ASP A 69 -6.93 -10.72 -0.34
C ASP A 69 -6.82 -11.29 1.08
N SER A 70 -5.59 -11.51 1.54
CA SER A 70 -5.33 -12.06 2.88
C SER A 70 -4.00 -11.60 3.45
N ALA A 71 -3.90 -11.58 4.78
CA ALA A 71 -2.67 -11.26 5.48
C ALA A 71 -2.55 -12.10 6.77
N ARG A 72 -1.35 -12.61 7.06
CA ARG A 72 -1.05 -13.39 8.27
C ARG A 72 0.41 -13.24 8.67
N GLY A 73 0.67 -13.01 9.96
CA GLY A 73 2.04 -12.74 10.42
C GLY A 73 2.57 -11.48 9.75
N ALA A 74 3.77 -11.53 9.18
CA ALA A 74 4.36 -10.43 8.42
C ALA A 74 4.23 -10.63 6.89
N THR A 75 3.18 -11.31 6.42
CA THR A 75 2.96 -11.55 4.99
C THR A 75 1.59 -11.07 4.53
N ILE A 76 1.56 -10.36 3.40
CA ILE A 76 0.35 -9.97 2.67
C ILE A 76 0.30 -10.74 1.35
N THR A 77 -0.89 -11.19 0.97
CA THR A 77 -1.21 -11.69 -0.38
C THR A 77 -2.26 -10.76 -1.00
N ASP A 78 -1.95 -10.17 -2.15
CA ASP A 78 -2.90 -9.32 -2.87
C ASP A 78 -3.85 -10.14 -3.77
N ILE A 79 -4.91 -9.52 -4.29
CA ILE A 79 -5.91 -10.19 -5.13
C ILE A 79 -5.35 -10.68 -6.48
N ASP A 80 -4.19 -10.18 -6.88
CA ASP A 80 -3.44 -10.60 -8.05
C ASP A 80 -2.57 -11.84 -7.76
N GLY A 81 -2.42 -12.22 -6.49
CA GLY A 81 -1.69 -13.41 -6.04
C GLY A 81 -0.24 -13.11 -5.66
N ASN A 82 0.19 -11.85 -5.66
CA ASN A 82 1.53 -11.49 -5.23
C ASN A 82 1.65 -11.61 -3.71
N ARG A 83 2.72 -12.25 -3.24
CA ARG A 83 3.07 -12.35 -1.82
C ARG A 83 4.14 -11.33 -1.48
N LEU A 84 3.90 -10.54 -0.44
CA LEU A 84 4.79 -9.48 0.05
C LEU A 84 5.15 -9.74 1.50
N ASP A 85 6.44 -9.57 1.83
CA ASP A 85 6.86 -9.41 3.22
C ASP A 85 6.51 -7.99 3.68
N ASP A 86 5.64 -7.91 4.68
CA ASP A 86 5.07 -6.65 5.15
C ASP A 86 5.91 -6.05 6.27
N PHE A 87 6.70 -5.05 5.90
CA PHE A 87 7.46 -4.21 6.82
C PHE A 87 6.69 -2.96 7.28
N CYS A 88 5.53 -2.65 6.68
CA CYS A 88 4.68 -1.53 7.07
C CYS A 88 3.81 -1.89 8.28
N LEU A 89 3.30 -3.13 8.31
CA LEU A 89 2.46 -3.66 9.39
C LEU A 89 1.27 -2.73 9.70
N GLY A 90 0.64 -2.23 8.65
CA GLY A 90 -0.53 -1.36 8.72
C GLY A 90 -0.27 -0.07 9.51
N ASP A 91 0.82 0.62 9.20
CA ASP A 91 1.27 1.83 9.90
C ASP A 91 1.33 1.61 11.43
N THR A 92 2.04 0.55 11.84
CA THR A 92 2.14 0.07 13.24
C THR A 92 0.89 -0.63 13.81
N GLY A 93 -0.29 -0.49 13.20
CA GLY A 93 -1.53 -1.10 13.71
C GLY A 93 -1.49 -2.63 13.84
N SER A 94 -0.67 -3.28 13.00
CA SER A 94 -0.41 -4.73 13.03
C SER A 94 1.02 -5.05 13.49
N MET A 95 1.57 -4.29 14.45
CA MET A 95 2.95 -4.44 14.94
C MET A 95 3.34 -5.89 15.33
N PHE A 96 2.40 -6.69 15.81
CA PHE A 96 2.61 -8.11 16.16
C PHE A 96 2.25 -9.09 15.03
N GLY A 97 2.17 -8.59 13.80
CA GLY A 97 1.71 -9.30 12.63
C GLY A 97 0.18 -9.31 12.48
N HIS A 98 -0.25 -9.65 11.26
CA HIS A 98 -1.64 -9.80 10.88
C HIS A 98 -2.25 -11.05 11.51
N SER A 99 -3.42 -10.90 12.13
CA SER A 99 -4.19 -11.97 12.77
C SER A 99 -3.42 -12.84 13.79
N PRO A 100 -2.81 -12.26 14.84
CA PRO A 100 -2.15 -13.03 15.90
C PRO A 100 -3.14 -14.02 16.55
N PRO A 101 -2.80 -15.31 16.71
CA PRO A 101 -3.74 -16.31 17.20
C PRO A 101 -4.43 -15.96 18.55
N PRO A 102 -3.74 -15.38 19.55
CA PRO A 102 -4.40 -14.96 20.79
C PRO A 102 -5.49 -13.91 20.58
N VAL A 103 -5.24 -12.90 19.75
CA VAL A 103 -6.18 -11.80 19.46
C VAL A 103 -7.38 -12.32 18.67
N ALA A 104 -7.14 -13.08 17.60
CA ALA A 104 -8.20 -13.66 16.78
C ALA A 104 -9.14 -14.57 17.60
N ARG A 105 -8.60 -15.36 18.54
CA ARG A 105 -9.41 -16.18 19.47
C ARG A 105 -10.25 -15.31 20.41
N ALA A 106 -9.68 -14.23 20.94
CA ALA A 106 -10.40 -13.34 21.86
C ALA A 106 -11.57 -12.63 21.17
N ILE A 107 -11.35 -12.11 19.95
CA ILE A 107 -12.41 -11.48 19.13
C ILE A 107 -13.54 -12.46 18.87
N ARG A 108 -13.23 -13.68 18.36
CA ARG A 108 -14.24 -14.71 18.09
C ARG A 108 -15.02 -15.12 19.34
N ARG A 109 -14.36 -15.21 20.49
CA ARG A 109 -15.04 -15.52 21.75
C ARG A 109 -16.02 -14.41 22.15
N GLN A 110 -15.64 -13.15 21.98
CA GLN A 110 -16.45 -12.01 22.40
C GLN A 110 -17.61 -11.74 21.43
N SER A 111 -17.45 -11.99 20.13
CA SER A 111 -18.48 -11.70 19.12
C SER A 111 -19.81 -12.41 19.35
N GLY A 112 -19.82 -13.56 20.03
CA GLY A 112 -21.04 -14.29 20.39
C GLY A 112 -21.71 -13.87 21.70
N ARG A 113 -21.18 -12.86 22.41
CA ARG A 113 -21.61 -12.48 23.78
C ARG A 113 -22.35 -11.13 23.85
N GLY A 114 -22.70 -10.57 22.69
CA GLY A 114 -23.21 -9.21 22.55
C GLY A 114 -22.07 -8.19 22.38
N LEU A 115 -22.09 -7.46 21.27
CA LEU A 115 -21.09 -6.44 20.93
C LEU A 115 -21.56 -5.02 21.29
N THR A 116 -22.86 -4.77 21.16
CA THR A 116 -23.53 -3.59 21.72
C THR A 116 -24.71 -4.06 22.55
N TYR A 117 -24.99 -3.33 23.63
CA TYR A 117 -26.11 -3.60 24.53
C TYR A 117 -27.19 -2.51 24.46
N MET A 118 -26.99 -1.50 23.59
CA MET A 118 -27.94 -0.45 23.19
C MET A 118 -27.71 -0.07 21.73
#